data_AF-A0A7W0TP11-F1
#
_entry.id   AF-A0A7W0TP11-F1
#
_cell.length_a   1.000
_cell.length_b   1.000
_cell.length_c   1.000
_cell.angle_alpha   90.00
_cell.angle_beta   90.00
_cell.angle_gamma   90.00
#
_symmetry.space_group_name_H-M   'P 1'
#
loop_
_entity.id
_entity.type
_entity.pdbx_description
1 polymer ?
#
loop_
_entity_poly.entity_id
_entity_poly.type
_entity_poly.pdbx_seq_one_letter_code
_entity_poly.pdbx_strand_id
1 'polypeptide(L)' 'MSDDFVPGLEGVIAFETDIAEPDKDGGSLRYRGVDIEDLVGQVSFGNVWALLVDGKFGPGLPPAEPFPIPVHTG' A
#
# COMPACT_ATOMS: atom_id res chain seq x y z
N MET A 1 33.47 14.19 7.86
CA MET A 1 32.32 13.31 7.61
C MET A 1 32.35 13.02 6.13
N SER A 2 32.28 11.75 5.73
CA SER A 2 32.29 11.37 4.32
C SER A 2 31.12 12.02 3.58
N ASP A 3 31.37 12.54 2.38
CA ASP A 3 30.38 13.21 1.53
C ASP A 3 29.20 12.31 1.12
N ASP A 4 29.21 11.02 1.50
CA ASP A 4 28.19 10.01 1.19
C ASP A 4 27.04 9.90 2.21
N PHE A 5 27.12 10.57 3.37
CA PHE A 5 26.03 10.52 4.35
C PHE A 5 25.01 11.63 4.10
N VAL A 6 23.79 11.23 3.72
CA VAL A 6 22.65 12.14 3.52
C VAL A 6 21.64 11.98 4.65
N PRO A 7 21.63 12.85 5.68
CA PRO A 7 20.66 12.80 6.76
C PRO A 7 19.23 12.91 6.22
N GLY A 8 18.35 11.98 6.57
CA GLY A 8 16.94 12.01 6.16
C GLY A 8 16.64 11.58 4.72
N LEU A 9 17.66 11.24 3.91
CA LEU A 9 17.52 10.74 2.54
C LEU A 9 16.78 11.67 1.57
N GLU A 10 16.77 12.98 1.84
CA GLU A 10 16.16 13.95 0.93
C GLU A 10 16.83 13.91 -0.46
N GLY A 11 16.02 13.82 -1.51
CA GLY A 11 16.49 13.70 -2.89
C GLY A 11 17.04 12.32 -3.28
N VAL A 12 17.11 11.36 -2.36
CA VAL A 12 17.57 9.98 -2.64
C VAL A 12 16.38 9.11 -3.05
N ILE A 13 16.45 8.52 -4.23
CA ILE A 13 15.46 7.53 -4.68
C ILE A 13 15.72 6.21 -3.95
N ALA A 14 14.83 5.83 -3.04
CA ALA A 14 14.95 4.58 -2.29
C ALA A 14 14.52 3.35 -3.12
N PHE A 15 13.44 3.47 -3.89
CA PHE A 15 12.92 2.44 -4.79
C PHE A 15 11.89 3.05 -5.75
N GLU A 16 11.59 2.33 -6.82
CA GLU A 16 10.48 2.61 -7.74
C GLU A 16 9.22 1.86 -7.30
N THR A 17 8.04 2.46 -7.49
CA THR A 17 6.76 1.86 -7.10
C THR A 17 5.63 2.31 -8.01
N ASP A 18 4.72 1.38 -8.30
CA ASP A 18 3.48 1.66 -9.02
C ASP A 18 2.27 1.85 -8.07
N ILE A 19 2.50 1.85 -6.75
CA ILE A 19 1.41 1.86 -5.76
C ILE A 19 0.77 3.25 -5.66
N ALA A 20 1.58 4.29 -5.58
CA ALA A 20 1.12 5.66 -5.36
C ALA A 20 1.82 6.62 -6.32
N GLU A 21 1.02 7.43 -7.00
CA GLU A 21 1.47 8.50 -7.88
C GLU A 21 1.01 9.84 -7.28
N PRO A 22 1.81 10.43 -6.37
CA PRO A 22 1.54 11.75 -5.84
C PRO A 22 1.94 12.82 -6.86
N ASP A 23 1.07 13.80 -7.08
CA ASP A 23 1.43 15.01 -7.81
C ASP A 23 2.38 15.89 -6.97
N LYS A 24 3.44 16.40 -7.61
CA LYS A 24 4.46 17.22 -6.93
C LYS A 24 3.88 18.53 -6.37
N ASP A 25 2.88 19.08 -7.04
CA ASP A 25 2.21 20.30 -6.60
C ASP A 25 1.09 20.01 -5.57
N GLY A 26 0.90 18.74 -5.20
CA GLY A 26 -0.04 18.30 -4.18
C GLY A 26 -1.51 18.31 -4.62
N GLY A 27 -1.79 18.47 -5.92
CA GLY A 27 -3.14 18.63 -6.44
C GLY A 27 -3.91 17.31 -6.64
N SER A 28 -3.21 16.18 -6.73
CA SER A 28 -3.83 14.86 -6.89
C SER A 28 -2.99 13.75 -6.29
N LEU A 29 -3.66 12.71 -5.79
CA LEU A 29 -3.05 11.48 -5.33
C LEU A 29 -3.78 10.32 -5.98
N ARG A 30 -3.04 9.47 -6.70
CA ARG A 30 -3.60 8.25 -7.29
C ARG A 30 -3.01 7.01 -6.68
N TYR A 31 -3.86 6.06 -6.34
CA TYR A 31 -3.45 4.71 -5.98
C TYR A 31 -3.66 3.78 -7.17
N ARG A 32 -2.58 3.20 -7.69
CA ARG A 32 -2.62 2.32 -8.88
C ARG A 32 -3.40 2.97 -10.05
N GLY A 33 -3.19 4.27 -10.27
CA GLY A 33 -3.89 5.05 -11.30
C GLY A 33 -5.32 5.50 -10.96
N VAL A 34 -5.90 5.11 -9.82
CA VAL A 34 -7.24 5.54 -9.38
C VAL A 34 -7.14 6.77 -8.49
N ASP A 35 -7.92 7.81 -8.78
CA ASP A 35 -7.95 9.04 -7.97
C ASP A 35 -8.47 8.75 -6.55
N ILE A 36 -7.84 9.37 -5.54
CA ILE A 36 -8.24 9.18 -4.14
C ILE A 36 -9.68 9.63 -3.88
N GLU A 37 -10.16 10.66 -4.58
CA GLU A 37 -11.53 11.16 -4.45
C GLU A 37 -12.56 10.15 -4.97
N ASP A 38 -12.17 9.28 -5.90
CA ASP A 38 -13.00 8.16 -6.40
C ASP A 38 -13.00 6.96 -5.45
N LEU A 39 -12.14 6.95 -4.42
CA LEU A 39 -12.05 5.88 -3.43
C LEU A 39 -12.73 6.27 -2.11
N VAL A 40 -12.45 7.47 -1.60
CA VAL A 40 -12.88 7.90 -0.27
C VAL A 40 -14.40 8.05 -0.19
N GLY A 41 -15.01 7.29 0.72
CA GLY A 41 -16.46 7.29 0.91
C GLY A 41 -17.26 6.59 -0.20
N GLN A 42 -16.62 6.21 -1.31
CA GLN A 42 -17.24 5.48 -2.43
C GLN A 42 -16.94 3.98 -2.38
N VAL A 43 -15.73 3.62 -1.97
CA VAL A 43 -15.23 2.24 -1.99
C VAL A 43 -15.00 1.75 -0.55
N SER A 44 -15.33 0.49 -0.28
CA SER A 44 -15.06 -0.11 1.04
C SER A 44 -13.56 -0.19 1.29
N PHE A 45 -13.18 -0.08 2.57
CA PHE A 45 -11.77 -0.24 2.97
C PHE A 45 -11.16 -1.56 2.47
N GLY A 46 -11.91 -2.66 2.48
CA GLY A 46 -11.44 -3.95 1.98
C GLY A 46 -11.10 -3.96 0.49
N ASN A 47 -11.90 -3.28 -0.33
CA ASN A 47 -11.61 -3.14 -1.76
C ASN A 47 -10.44 -2.19 -2.03
N VAL A 48 -10.29 -1.12 -1.25
CA VAL A 48 -9.10 -0.24 -1.32
C VAL A 48 -7.85 -1.02 -0.94
N TRP A 49 -7.91 -1.84 0.10
CA TRP A 49 -6.82 -2.73 0.50
C TRP A 49 -6.42 -3.69 -0.62
N ALA A 50 -7.40 -4.35 -1.25
CA ALA A 50 -7.17 -5.23 -2.40
C ALA A 50 -6.52 -4.48 -3.57
N LEU A 51 -6.95 -3.25 -3.86
CA LEU A 51 -6.30 -2.43 -4.90
C LEU A 51 -4.82 -2.19 -4.60
N LEU A 52 -4.48 -1.80 -3.36
CA LEU A 52 -3.10 -1.50 -2.98
C LEU A 52 -2.20 -2.74 -3.03
N VAL A 53 -2.69 -3.85 -2.47
CA VAL A 53 -1.93 -5.08 -2.26
C VAL A 53 -1.94 -5.97 -3.52
N ASP A 54 -3.12 -6.19 -4.10
CA ASP A 54 -3.32 -7.12 -5.23
C ASP A 54 -3.31 -6.41 -6.59
N GLY A 55 -3.24 -5.07 -6.61
CA GLY A 55 -3.25 -4.25 -7.83
C GLY A 55 -4.60 -4.15 -8.53
N LYS A 56 -5.68 -4.68 -7.92
CA LYS A 56 -7.03 -4.68 -8.48
C LYS A 56 -8.08 -4.75 -7.39
N PHE A 57 -9.29 -4.27 -7.68
CA PHE A 57 -10.42 -4.45 -6.78
C PHE A 57 -10.88 -5.91 -6.69
N GLY A 58 -11.43 -6.28 -5.55
CA GLY A 58 -12.00 -7.60 -5.32
C GLY A 58 -11.95 -8.01 -3.85
N PRO A 59 -12.56 -9.14 -3.50
CA PRO A 59 -12.32 -9.74 -2.19
C PRO A 59 -10.82 -10.03 -2.06
N GLY A 60 -10.25 -9.68 -0.91
CA GLY A 60 -8.90 -10.10 -0.56
C GLY A 60 -8.79 -11.62 -0.52
N LEU A 61 -7.56 -12.13 -0.34
CA LEU A 61 -7.33 -13.56 -0.22
C LEU A 61 -8.26 -14.19 0.83
N PRO A 62 -8.84 -15.37 0.55
CA PRO A 62 -9.65 -16.07 1.54
C PRO A 62 -8.80 -16.36 2.79
N PRO A 63 -9.44 -16.50 3.97
CA PRO A 63 -8.73 -16.88 5.18
C PRO A 63 -7.87 -18.11 4.92
N ALA A 64 -6.65 -18.10 5.46
CA ALA A 64 -5.85 -19.31 5.46
C ALA A 64 -6.60 -20.41 6.21
N GLU A 65 -6.56 -21.63 5.69
CA GLU A 65 -7.12 -22.80 6.37
C GLU A 65 -6.53 -22.91 7.79
N PRO A 66 -7.35 -23.24 8.81
CA PRO A 66 -6.86 -23.42 10.18
C PRO A 66 -5.74 -24.46 10.21
N PHE A 67 -4.57 -24.05 10.73
CA PHE A 67 -3.52 -25.01 11.02
C PHE A 67 -3.89 -25.80 12.29
N PRO A 68 -3.84 -27.14 12.27
CA PRO A 68 -4.01 -27.92 13.48
C PRO A 68 -2.87 -27.58 14.44
N ILE A 69 -3.17 -26.90 15.55
CA ILE A 69 -2.19 -26.65 16.61
C ILE A 69 -2.09 -27.94 17.43
N PRO A 70 -0.92 -28.64 17.46
CA PRO A 70 -0.81 -29.96 18.07
C PRO A 70 -1.00 -29.97 19.59
N VAL A 71 -0.86 -28.84 20.26
CA VAL A 71 -0.91 -28.73 21.72
C VAL A 71 -1.79 -27.56 22.11
N HIS A 72 -2.73 -27.78 23.02
CA HIS A 72 -3.51 -26.73 23.68
C HIS A 72 -3.15 -26.76 25.17
N THR A 73 -2.49 -25.73 25.69
CA THR A 73 -2.24 -25.56 27.13
C THR A 73 -3.44 -24.85 27.76
N GLY A 74 -4.13 -25.55 28.66
CA GLY A 74 -5.11 -25.00 29.60
C GLY A 74 -4.64 -25.20 31.04
#